data_AF-A0A8T5LNH1-F1
#
_entry.id   AF-A0A8T5LNH1-F1
#
_cell.length_a   1.000
_cell.length_b   1.000
_cell.length_c   1.000
_cell.angle_alpha   90.00
_cell.angle_beta   90.00
_cell.angle_gamma   90.00
#
_symmetry.space_group_name_H-M   'P 1'
#
loop_
_entity.id
_entity.type
_entity.pdbx_description
1 polymer ?
#
loop_
_entity_poly.entity_id
_entity_poly.type
_entity_poly.pdbx_seq_one_letter_code
_entity_poly.pdbx_strand_id
1 'polypeptide(L)'
;MESKELRQKLIEIFGQQIIFNKEFDSYASRLKEGMLSDLVEWCINCKEQRVDGSQPKREEYRHLFVFFRKIGSNVRATLIKVKNSDFIEIRLENHKCYDDTRIEFGYKKSSYYAS
;
A
#
# COMPACT_ATOMS: atom_id res chain seq x y z
N MET A 1 2.11 -6.74 18.27
CA MET A 1 1.23 -5.75 17.61
C MET A 1 0.04 -6.45 17.01
N GLU A 2 -1.17 -6.01 17.33
CA GLU A 2 -2.42 -6.57 16.77
C GLU A 2 -2.91 -5.80 15.54
N SER A 3 -3.82 -6.38 14.76
CA SER A 3 -4.38 -5.74 13.56
C SER A 3 -5.14 -4.45 13.84
N LYS A 4 -5.81 -4.34 15.00
CA LYS A 4 -6.49 -3.10 15.42
C LYS A 4 -5.49 -1.97 15.71
N GLU A 5 -4.34 -2.32 16.30
CA GLU A 5 -3.27 -1.37 16.57
C GLU A 5 -2.61 -0.87 15.28
N LEU A 6 -2.53 -1.71 14.24
CA LEU A 6 -1.99 -1.32 12.94
C LEU A 6 -2.74 -0.12 12.36
N ARG A 7 -4.07 -0.16 12.34
CA ARG A 7 -4.89 0.94 11.77
C ARG A 7 -4.61 2.25 12.50
N GLN A 8 -4.57 2.21 13.82
CA GLN A 8 -4.28 3.39 14.64
C GLN A 8 -2.88 3.94 14.36
N LYS A 9 -1.86 3.09 14.26
CA LYS A 9 -0.51 3.52 13.88
C LYS A 9 -0.44 4.14 12.49
N LEU A 10 -1.17 3.59 11.51
CA LEU A 10 -1.19 4.16 10.17
C LEU A 10 -1.89 5.52 10.14
N ILE A 11 -2.90 5.73 10.97
CA ILE A 11 -3.52 7.04 11.19
C ILE A 11 -2.53 8.00 11.86
N GLU A 12 -1.71 7.56 12.82
CA GLU A 12 -0.65 8.39 13.42
C GLU A 12 0.44 8.77 12.40
N ILE A 13 0.78 7.85 11.49
CA ILE A 13 1.77 8.09 10.45
C ILE A 13 1.22 9.04 9.38
N PHE A 14 0.04 8.78 8.82
CA PHE A 14 -0.45 9.50 7.64
C PHE A 14 -1.44 10.61 7.96
N GLY A 15 -2.01 10.62 9.16
CA GLY A 15 -3.09 11.49 9.59
C GLY A 15 -4.47 10.84 9.42
N GLN A 16 -5.51 11.51 9.91
CA GLN A 16 -6.89 11.00 9.92
C GLN A 16 -7.54 10.91 8.53
N GLN A 17 -6.96 11.57 7.53
CA GLN A 17 -7.44 11.58 6.16
C GLN A 17 -7.19 10.28 5.39
N ILE A 18 -6.33 9.39 5.91
CA ILE A 18 -5.98 8.15 5.22
C ILE A 18 -7.18 7.20 5.13
N ILE A 19 -7.49 6.76 3.91
CA ILE A 19 -8.55 5.81 3.62
C ILE A 19 -7.99 4.38 3.64
N PHE A 20 -8.78 3.46 4.17
CA PHE A 20 -8.47 2.03 4.17
C PHE A 20 -9.47 1.31 3.27
N ASN A 21 -8.99 0.44 2.37
CA ASN A 21 -9.91 -0.35 1.54
C ASN A 21 -10.80 -1.27 2.40
N LYS A 22 -11.96 -1.65 1.86
CA LYS A 22 -12.95 -2.48 2.57
C LYS A 22 -12.37 -3.79 3.15
N GLU A 23 -11.38 -4.36 2.47
CA GLU A 23 -10.76 -5.63 2.87
C GLU A 23 -9.58 -5.45 3.85
N PHE A 24 -9.20 -4.21 4.19
CA PHE A 24 -7.99 -3.90 4.96
C PHE A 24 -7.90 -4.71 6.25
N ASP A 25 -8.93 -4.63 7.10
CA ASP A 25 -8.93 -5.27 8.41
C ASP A 25 -8.90 -6.81 8.30
N SER A 26 -9.46 -7.37 7.21
CA SER A 26 -9.41 -8.81 6.92
C SER A 26 -8.02 -9.29 6.51
N TYR A 27 -7.26 -8.50 5.76
CA TYR A 27 -5.88 -8.86 5.41
C TYR A 27 -4.91 -8.54 6.54
N ALA A 28 -5.11 -7.44 7.27
CA ALA A 28 -4.30 -7.09 8.43
C ALA A 28 -4.33 -8.19 9.49
N SER A 29 -5.48 -8.81 9.76
CA SER A 29 -5.60 -9.92 10.72
C SER A 29 -4.88 -11.20 10.31
N ARG A 30 -4.50 -11.35 9.03
CA ARG A 30 -3.74 -12.50 8.52
C ARG A 30 -2.23 -12.30 8.64
N LEU A 31 -1.77 -11.09 8.96
CA LEU A 31 -0.36 -10.78 9.09
C LEU A 31 0.14 -11.19 10.47
N LYS A 32 1.30 -11.86 10.50
CA LYS A 32 2.02 -12.14 11.74
C LYS A 32 2.65 -10.86 12.27
N GLU A 33 2.98 -10.82 13.56
CA GLU A 33 3.57 -9.64 14.21
C GLU A 33 4.77 -9.06 13.45
N GLY A 34 5.74 -9.88 13.02
CA GLY A 34 6.88 -9.41 12.25
C GLY A 34 6.50 -8.79 10.89
N MET A 35 5.43 -9.28 10.24
CA MET A 35 4.92 -8.72 8.99
C MET A 35 4.15 -7.40 9.21
N LEU A 36 3.47 -7.28 10.34
CA LEU A 36 2.81 -6.05 10.75
C LEU A 36 3.86 -4.96 11.02
N SER A 37 4.94 -5.28 11.72
CA SER A 37 6.06 -4.36 11.96
C SER A 37 6.75 -3.95 10.65
N ASP A 38 7.00 -4.90 9.75
CA ASP A 38 7.57 -4.65 8.42
C ASP A 38 6.71 -3.70 7.57
N LEU A 39 5.37 -3.88 7.62
CA LEU A 39 4.42 -3.00 6.95
C LEU A 39 4.47 -1.57 7.53
N VAL A 40 4.53 -1.43 8.85
CA VAL A 40 4.62 -0.12 9.51
C VAL A 40 5.93 0.59 9.15
N GLU A 41 7.05 -0.13 9.21
CA GLU A 41 8.36 0.40 8.84
C GLU A 41 8.38 0.85 7.37
N TRP A 42 7.79 0.05 6.47
CA TRP A 42 7.63 0.45 5.08
C TRP A 42 6.85 1.76 4.93
N CYS A 43 5.73 1.89 5.64
CA CYS A 43 4.89 3.09 5.61
C CYS A 43 5.64 4.33 6.10
N ILE A 44 6.44 4.20 7.16
CA ILE A 44 7.33 5.26 7.65
C ILE A 44 8.35 5.64 6.58
N ASN A 45 9.03 4.64 5.99
CA ASN A 45 10.02 4.89 4.94
C ASN A 45 9.40 5.55 3.69
N CYS A 46 8.15 5.21 3.32
CA CYS A 46 7.41 5.91 2.27
C CYS A 46 7.15 7.37 2.64
N LYS A 47 6.74 7.67 3.88
CA LYS A 47 6.52 9.03 4.36
C LYS A 47 7.81 9.86 4.36
N GLU A 48 8.92 9.25 4.75
CA GLU A 48 10.25 9.86 4.79
C GLU A 48 10.96 9.91 3.43
N GLN A 49 10.28 9.52 2.34
CA GLN A 49 10.82 9.51 0.98
C GLN A 49 12.07 8.61 0.82
N ARG A 50 12.15 7.55 1.62
CA ARG A 50 13.21 6.52 1.57
C ARG A 50 12.85 5.31 0.69
N VAL A 51 11.67 5.32 0.10
CA VAL A 51 11.17 4.29 -0.81
C VAL A 51 10.75 4.96 -2.11
N ASP A 52 11.14 4.37 -3.23
CA ASP A 52 10.68 4.81 -4.54
C ASP A 52 9.24 4.39 -4.79
N GLY A 53 8.38 5.36 -5.00
CA GLY A 53 7.08 5.16 -5.63
C GLY A 53 7.17 5.43 -7.12
N SER A 54 6.03 5.41 -7.80
CA SER A 54 5.97 5.76 -9.21
C SER A 54 4.68 6.50 -9.52
N GLN A 55 4.72 7.30 -10.58
CA GLN A 55 3.53 7.91 -11.13
C GLN A 55 2.77 6.90 -12.00
N PRO A 56 1.43 6.81 -11.86
CA PRO A 56 0.59 6.04 -12.77
C PRO A 56 0.78 6.45 -14.24
N LYS A 57 0.64 5.48 -15.16
CA LYS A 57 0.80 5.74 -16.60
C LYS A 57 -0.45 6.34 -17.23
N ARG A 58 -1.61 5.99 -16.68
CA ARG A 58 -2.91 6.49 -17.12
C ARG A 58 -3.06 7.97 -16.79
N GLU A 59 -3.57 8.73 -17.74
CA GLU A 59 -3.64 10.18 -17.69
C GLU A 59 -4.47 10.68 -16.50
N GLU A 60 -5.62 10.04 -16.28
CA GLU A 60 -6.55 10.36 -15.18
C GLU A 60 -5.90 10.24 -13.79
N TYR A 61 -4.85 9.43 -13.65
CA TYR A 61 -4.15 9.17 -12.38
C TYR A 61 -2.78 9.82 -12.28
N ARG A 62 -2.37 10.66 -13.23
CA ARG A 62 -1.05 11.32 -13.23
C ARG A 62 -0.82 12.27 -12.06
N HIS A 63 -1.89 12.71 -11.39
CA HIS A 63 -1.84 13.53 -10.19
C HIS A 63 -1.47 12.71 -8.93
N LEU A 64 -1.42 11.38 -9.04
CA LEU A 64 -1.08 10.48 -7.94
C LEU A 64 0.38 10.02 -7.99
N PHE A 65 0.82 9.50 -6.87
CA PHE A 65 2.08 8.78 -6.68
C PHE A 65 1.77 7.51 -5.88
N VAL A 66 2.14 6.36 -6.43
CA VAL A 66 1.73 5.05 -5.94
C VAL A 66 2.94 4.21 -5.58
N PHE A 67 2.87 3.59 -4.40
CA PHE A 67 3.87 2.67 -3.89
C PHE A 67 3.25 1.28 -3.79
N PHE A 68 4.05 0.28 -4.12
CA PHE A 68 3.61 -1.09 -4.12
C PHE A 68 4.60 -1.96 -3.34
N ARG A 69 4.11 -2.84 -2.47
CA ARG A 69 4.96 -3.78 -1.73
C ARG A 69 4.29 -5.13 -1.51
N LYS A 70 5.12 -6.17 -1.51
CA LYS A 70 4.74 -7.50 -1.06
C LYS A 70 4.97 -7.63 0.45
N ILE A 71 3.92 -8.01 1.18
CA ILE A 71 3.96 -8.23 2.63
C ILE A 71 3.73 -9.72 2.88
N GLY A 72 4.81 -10.47 3.08
CA GLY A 72 4.77 -11.93 3.17
C GLY A 72 4.27 -12.59 1.87
N SER A 73 3.77 -13.82 1.97
CA SER A 73 3.38 -14.60 0.79
C SER A 73 2.08 -14.12 0.15
N ASN A 74 1.07 -13.83 0.97
CA ASN A 74 -0.33 -13.73 0.52
C ASN A 74 -0.91 -12.31 0.55
N VAL A 75 -0.21 -11.35 1.16
CA VAL A 75 -0.69 -9.97 1.27
C VAL A 75 0.17 -9.06 0.40
N ARG A 76 -0.47 -8.11 -0.24
CA ARG A 76 0.15 -7.02 -0.98
C ARG A 76 -0.39 -5.71 -0.44
N ALA A 77 0.47 -4.70 -0.42
CA ALA A 77 0.14 -3.36 0.00
C ALA A 77 0.28 -2.40 -1.17
N THR A 78 -0.71 -1.54 -1.33
CA THR A 78 -0.68 -0.39 -2.24
C THR A 78 -0.90 0.86 -1.41
N LEU A 79 0.02 1.80 -1.48
CA LEU A 79 -0.06 3.09 -0.78
C LEU A 79 -0.13 4.21 -1.82
N ILE A 80 -1.11 5.10 -1.67
CA ILE A 80 -1.46 6.12 -2.65
C ILE A 80 -1.31 7.49 -2.01
N LYS A 81 -0.62 8.38 -2.72
CA LYS A 81 -0.36 9.76 -2.33
C LYS A 81 -0.78 10.70 -3.46
N VAL A 82 -1.34 11.85 -3.12
CA VAL A 82 -1.49 12.94 -4.09
C VAL A 82 -0.15 13.66 -4.24
N LYS A 83 0.29 13.91 -5.48
CA LYS A 83 1.57 14.58 -5.72
C LYS A 83 1.66 15.89 -4.95
N ASN A 84 2.80 16.11 -4.29
CA ASN A 84 3.06 17.29 -3.46
C ASN A 84 2.03 17.52 -2.33
N SER A 85 1.31 16.48 -1.94
CA SER A 85 0.25 16.53 -0.93
C SER A 85 0.31 15.24 -0.08
N ASP A 86 -0.78 14.91 0.59
CA ASP A 86 -0.84 13.85 1.59
C ASP A 86 -1.01 12.45 0.99
N PHE A 87 -0.71 11.46 1.83
CA PHE A 87 -1.13 10.08 1.61
C PHE A 87 -2.64 9.97 1.84
N ILE A 88 -3.34 9.40 0.88
CA ILE A 88 -4.81 9.40 0.84
C ILE A 88 -5.42 8.02 1.00
N GLU A 89 -4.70 6.96 0.63
CA GLU A 89 -5.26 5.61 0.72
C GLU A 89 -4.16 4.56 0.92
N ILE A 90 -4.45 3.57 1.76
CA ILE A 90 -3.71 2.31 1.84
C ILE A 90 -4.65 1.14 1.59
N ARG A 91 -4.26 0.26 0.67
CA ARG A 91 -4.97 -0.97 0.33
C ARG A 91 -4.15 -2.17 0.76
N LEU A 92 -4.79 -3.12 1.45
CA LEU A 92 -4.27 -4.47 1.62
C LEU A 92 -5.11 -5.44 0.81
N GLU A 93 -4.45 -6.26 0.01
CA GLU A 93 -5.08 -7.07 -1.03
C GLU A 93 -4.34 -8.40 -1.22
N ASN A 94 -5.02 -9.39 -1.82
CA ASN A 94 -4.36 -10.57 -2.35
C ASN A 94 -3.63 -10.26 -3.67
N HIS A 95 -2.89 -11.23 -4.20
CA HIS A 95 -2.13 -11.07 -5.44
C HIS A 95 -2.99 -10.65 -6.65
N LYS A 96 -4.18 -11.23 -6.82
CA LYS A 96 -5.05 -10.97 -7.97
C LYS A 96 -5.59 -9.54 -7.94
N CYS A 97 -6.19 -9.13 -6.83
CA CYS A 97 -6.73 -7.78 -6.68
C CYS A 97 -5.63 -6.72 -6.81
N TYR A 98 -4.45 -7.01 -6.27
CA TYR A 98 -3.28 -6.15 -6.43
C TYR A 98 -2.84 -5.99 -7.90
N ASP A 99 -2.85 -7.07 -8.69
CA ASP A 99 -2.58 -6.99 -10.13
C ASP A 99 -3.64 -6.20 -10.88
N ASP A 100 -4.90 -6.33 -10.49
CA ASP A 100 -6.00 -5.54 -11.05
C ASP A 100 -5.82 -4.05 -10.72
N THR A 101 -5.49 -3.70 -9.47
CA THR A 101 -5.13 -2.33 -9.04
C THR A 101 -3.93 -1.79 -9.85
N ARG A 102 -2.91 -2.62 -10.11
CA ARG A 102 -1.78 -2.21 -10.96
C ARG A 102 -2.23 -1.87 -12.38
N ILE A 103 -3.08 -2.70 -12.98
CA ILE A 103 -3.61 -2.47 -14.34
C ILE A 103 -4.53 -1.23 -14.38
N GLU A 104 -5.31 -1.01 -13.33
CA GLU A 104 -6.13 0.18 -13.15
C GLU A 104 -5.27 1.45 -13.25
N PHE A 105 -4.12 1.49 -12.58
CA PHE A 105 -3.18 2.62 -12.68
C PHE A 105 -2.27 2.59 -13.92
N GLY A 106 -2.44 1.60 -14.82
CA GLY A 106 -1.68 1.47 -16.07
C GLY A 106 -0.30 0.83 -15.91
N TYR A 107 -0.04 0.14 -14.81
CA TYR A 107 1.14 -0.70 -14.64
C TYR A 107 0.92 -2.09 -15.24
N LYS A 108 2.03 -2.80 -15.47
CA LYS A 108 1.98 -4.25 -15.77
C LYS A 108 1.66 -5.02 -14.48
N LYS A 109 1.04 -6.19 -14.63
CA LYS A 109 0.92 -7.18 -13.55
C LYS A 109 2.28 -7.42 -12.90
N SER A 110 2.28 -7.68 -11.60
CA SER A 110 3.42 -8.20 -10.85
C SER A 110 3.73 -9.60 -11.38
N SER A 111 4.54 -9.66 -12.44
CA SER A 111 4.97 -10.91 -13.04
C SER A 111 5.71 -11.78 -12.01
N TYR A 112 5.25 -13.03 -11.84
CA TYR A 112 6.03 -14.10 -11.21
C TYR A 112 7.15 -14.63 -12.14
N TYR A 113 7.33 -14.05 -13.33
CA TYR A 113 8.34 -14.42 -14.31
C TYR A 113 8.94 -13.17 -14.94
N ALA A 114 10.02 -12.68 -14.33
CA ALA A 114 11.05 -11.88 -14.98
C ALA A 114 12.39 -12.47 -14.55
N SER A 115 12.70 -13.62 -15.15
CA SER A 115 14.02 -14.22 -15.24
C SER A 115 14.14 -14.77 -16.65
#